data_AF-K5DEV9-F1
#
_entry.id   AF-K5DEV9-F1
#
_cell.length_a   1.000
_cell.length_b   1.000
_cell.length_c   1.000
_cell.angle_alpha   90.00
_cell.angle_beta   90.00
_cell.angle_gamma   90.00
#
_symmetry.space_group_name_H-M   'P 1'
#
loop_
_entity.id
_entity.type
_entity.pdbx_description
1 polymer ?
#
loop_
_entity_poly.entity_id
_entity_poly.type
_entity_poly.pdbx_seq_one_letter_code
_entity_poly.pdbx_strand_id
1 'polypeptide(L)'
;MNTSSSPISSPLGSPAPVTSGLSAGLQTPEPQPSRPAPGQNRLEEISVVIPAMNEEASLSELHRRILEVCAEQNVRVQIVFVDDGSTDKTWQKMVSLCGTASDQSHSTSALRLRRNFGKAAALSAGFSVARGSIVFTMDADLQDDPTEIPRFLEKIQGGLDVVSGWKQTRHDPWHKVLPSRVFNALVSSLTGVRLHDHNCGFKAYRREVLAEVDLYGERHRFIPVLASARGFRVGEIVVQHHARQHGVSKYGVSRLVKGFLDLLSIHLVTGYGRRPLHLIGTAGLLCFAVGSVGITYLSIKWVWSRMGDGEVLHLHSTAIFYYCILAVLLGAQCVLAGLLAELVISVAAARDRREIMNMSDAQTNSVSNTADSSRLLPNASGYSVSDWAGLGEPNHQSTSSRDVDSTGPIHDA
;
A
#
# COMPACT_ATOMS: atom_id res chain seq x y z
N MET A 1 -25.40 84.19 11.40
CA MET A 1 -26.61 85.00 11.15
C MET A 1 -26.99 84.83 9.69
N ASN A 2 -28.30 84.71 9.45
CA ASN A 2 -29.04 84.50 8.17
C ASN A 2 -28.95 83.09 7.55
N THR A 3 -29.97 82.21 7.72
CA THR A 3 -31.34 82.14 7.13
C THR A 3 -31.29 81.91 5.62
N SER A 4 -32.02 81.04 4.94
CA SER A 4 -33.19 80.14 5.13
C SER A 4 -33.31 79.43 3.76
N SER A 5 -33.72 78.18 3.58
CA SER A 5 -35.12 77.73 3.52
C SER A 5 -35.22 76.25 3.10
N SER A 6 -36.19 75.58 3.69
CA SER A 6 -36.65 74.17 3.69
C SER A 6 -37.22 73.64 2.32
N PRO A 7 -37.95 72.49 2.21
CA PRO A 7 -37.78 71.10 2.75
C PRO A 7 -38.09 69.96 1.71
N ILE A 8 -38.15 68.71 2.21
CA ILE A 8 -38.89 67.51 1.71
C ILE A 8 -38.18 66.58 0.69
N SER A 9 -37.68 65.43 1.17
CA SER A 9 -38.26 64.10 0.89
C SER A 9 -37.43 62.99 1.56
N SER A 10 -38.13 62.11 2.25
CA SER A 10 -37.68 60.82 2.79
C SER A 10 -38.53 59.72 2.12
N PRO A 11 -38.35 58.41 2.38
CA PRO A 11 -37.22 57.64 2.93
C PRO A 11 -36.85 56.45 2.00
N LEU A 12 -35.73 55.76 2.22
CA LEU A 12 -35.64 54.29 2.10
C LEU A 12 -34.24 53.83 2.52
N GLY A 13 -34.18 53.30 3.75
CA GLY A 13 -33.00 52.61 4.27
C GLY A 13 -32.75 51.33 3.50
N SER A 14 -31.52 51.16 3.03
CA SER A 14 -31.03 49.90 2.47
C SER A 14 -30.93 48.85 3.58
N PRO A 15 -31.38 47.60 3.34
CA PRO A 15 -31.23 46.54 4.33
C PRO A 15 -29.77 46.09 4.41
N ALA A 16 -29.25 46.02 5.62
CA ALA A 16 -27.97 45.39 5.94
C ALA A 16 -28.01 43.89 5.55
N PRO A 17 -26.88 43.30 5.11
CA PRO A 17 -26.84 41.91 4.69
C PRO A 17 -27.05 40.99 5.90
N VAL A 18 -28.03 40.11 5.77
CA VAL A 18 -28.33 39.01 6.68
C VAL A 18 -27.15 38.03 6.62
N THR A 19 -26.30 38.04 7.64
CA THR A 19 -25.32 36.97 7.87
C THR A 19 -26.07 35.74 8.35
N SER A 20 -26.27 34.79 7.44
CA SER A 20 -26.73 33.43 7.77
C SER A 20 -25.66 32.71 8.58
N GLY A 21 -25.93 32.54 9.87
CA GLY A 21 -25.17 31.66 10.74
C GLY A 21 -25.38 30.19 10.33
N LEU A 22 -24.51 29.67 9.47
CA LEU A 22 -24.25 28.23 9.45
C LEU A 22 -23.16 27.95 10.48
N SER A 23 -23.59 27.44 11.64
CA SER A 23 -22.71 26.77 12.59
C SER A 23 -22.12 25.53 11.91
N ALA A 24 -20.93 25.67 11.33
CA ALA A 24 -20.11 24.53 10.96
C ALA A 24 -19.77 23.79 12.25
N GLY A 25 -20.44 22.66 12.49
CA GLY A 25 -20.08 21.73 13.54
C GLY A 25 -18.63 21.30 13.29
N LEU A 26 -17.71 21.77 14.13
CA LEU A 26 -16.40 21.16 14.24
C LEU A 26 -16.64 19.70 14.63
N GLN A 27 -16.58 18.80 13.66
CA GLN A 27 -16.32 17.40 13.90
C GLN A 27 -14.96 17.34 14.59
N THR A 28 -14.98 17.15 15.91
CA THR A 28 -13.81 16.68 16.65
C THR A 28 -13.26 15.47 15.92
N PRO A 29 -11.96 15.42 15.61
CA PRO A 29 -11.37 14.25 15.00
C PRO A 29 -11.69 13.05 15.88
N GLU A 30 -12.19 11.99 15.24
CA GLU A 30 -12.41 10.68 15.85
C GLU A 30 -11.16 10.31 16.68
N PRO A 31 -11.31 9.87 17.94
CA PRO A 31 -10.17 9.58 18.78
C PRO A 31 -9.34 8.49 18.11
N GLN A 32 -8.11 8.84 17.71
CA GLN A 32 -7.12 7.87 17.28
C GLN A 32 -7.02 6.76 18.34
N PRO A 33 -6.90 5.48 17.95
CA PRO A 33 -6.81 4.39 18.91
C PRO A 33 -5.72 4.74 19.93
N SER A 34 -6.15 4.91 21.18
CA SER A 34 -5.31 5.43 22.25
C SER A 34 -4.09 4.55 22.41
N ARG A 35 -2.90 5.16 22.27
CA ARG A 35 -1.61 4.51 22.54
C ARG A 35 -1.69 3.79 23.88
N PRO A 36 -1.46 2.45 23.94
CA PRO A 36 -1.47 1.76 25.21
C PRO A 36 -0.41 2.37 26.11
N ALA A 37 -0.82 2.74 27.33
CA ALA A 37 0.08 3.26 28.33
C ALA A 37 1.18 2.22 28.61
N PRO A 38 2.46 2.61 28.68
CA PRO A 38 3.52 1.69 29.07
C PRO A 38 3.25 1.22 30.50
N GLY A 39 3.03 -0.09 30.70
CA GLY A 39 2.85 -0.68 32.03
C GLY A 39 1.67 -1.65 32.24
N GLN A 40 0.88 -2.00 31.23
CA GLN A 40 -0.10 -3.08 31.40
C GLN A 40 0.53 -4.43 31.06
N ASN A 41 0.59 -5.30 32.08
CA ASN A 41 1.16 -6.65 32.11
C ASN A 41 0.34 -7.66 31.27
N ARG A 42 0.06 -7.32 30.00
CA ARG A 42 -0.55 -8.23 29.02
C ARG A 42 0.60 -8.80 28.20
N LEU A 43 0.72 -10.13 28.15
CA LEU A 43 1.71 -10.81 27.31
C LEU A 43 1.67 -10.18 25.92
N GLU A 44 2.79 -9.60 25.49
CA GLU A 44 2.90 -9.00 24.18
C GLU A 44 2.53 -10.06 23.15
N GLU A 45 1.64 -9.70 22.23
CA GLU A 45 1.19 -10.60 21.18
C GLU A 45 1.85 -10.16 19.89
N ILE A 46 2.68 -11.03 19.34
CA ILE A 46 3.42 -10.79 18.11
C ILE A 46 2.99 -11.77 17.02
N SER A 47 3.08 -11.35 15.77
CA SER A 47 2.95 -12.23 14.61
C SER A 47 4.25 -12.26 13.84
N VAL A 48 4.78 -13.44 13.51
CA VAL A 48 5.97 -13.59 12.67
C VAL A 48 5.53 -14.11 11.31
N VAL A 49 5.63 -13.27 10.29
CA VAL A 49 5.23 -13.59 8.92
C VAL A 49 6.44 -14.00 8.11
N ILE A 50 6.40 -15.23 7.57
CA ILE A 50 7.53 -15.90 6.93
C ILE A 50 7.11 -16.34 5.52
N PRO A 51 7.44 -15.55 4.48
CA PRO A 51 7.26 -15.98 3.10
C PRO A 51 8.32 -17.04 2.75
N ALA A 52 7.92 -18.12 2.09
CA ALA A 52 8.84 -19.17 1.66
C ALA A 52 8.53 -19.64 0.23
N MET A 53 9.57 -20.06 -0.47
CA MET A 53 9.49 -20.69 -1.78
C MET A 53 10.62 -21.71 -1.91
N ASN A 54 10.29 -23.00 -1.92
CA ASN A 54 11.25 -24.10 -1.97
C ASN A 54 12.29 -24.09 -0.83
N GLU A 55 11.81 -24.04 0.42
CA GLU A 55 12.62 -23.92 1.64
C GLU A 55 12.29 -25.05 2.65
N GLU A 56 11.95 -26.25 2.18
CA GLU A 56 11.49 -27.35 3.04
C GLU A 56 12.45 -27.72 4.19
N ALA A 57 13.76 -27.54 3.97
CA ALA A 57 14.81 -27.97 4.89
C ALA A 57 14.94 -27.05 6.12
N SER A 58 14.62 -25.76 5.98
CA SER A 58 14.85 -24.74 7.02
C SER A 58 13.65 -24.53 7.94
N LEU A 59 12.43 -24.79 7.46
CA LEU A 59 11.20 -24.43 8.18
C LEU A 59 11.09 -25.01 9.60
N SER A 60 11.49 -26.28 9.79
CA SER A 60 11.41 -26.91 11.11
C SER A 60 12.30 -26.24 12.15
N GLU A 61 13.53 -25.92 11.75
CA GLU A 61 14.50 -25.32 12.64
C GLU A 61 14.13 -23.86 12.93
N LEU A 62 13.64 -23.13 11.92
CA LEU A 62 13.19 -21.76 12.09
C LEU A 62 12.00 -21.69 13.05
N HIS A 63 11.01 -22.56 12.86
CA HIS A 63 9.84 -22.68 13.74
C HIS A 63 10.24 -22.93 15.19
N ARG A 64 11.12 -23.92 15.43
CA ARG A 64 11.63 -24.27 16.76
C ARG A 64 12.31 -23.07 17.44
N ARG A 65 13.25 -22.39 16.74
CA ARG A 65 13.99 -21.25 17.31
C ARG A 65 13.09 -20.07 17.65
N ILE A 66 12.09 -19.78 16.83
CA ILE A 66 11.14 -18.69 17.11
C ILE A 66 10.34 -19.01 18.38
N LEU A 67 9.84 -20.25 18.50
CA LEU A 67 9.10 -20.67 19.69
C LEU A 67 9.95 -20.61 20.95
N GLU A 68 11.20 -21.06 20.90
CA GLU A 68 12.13 -21.02 22.03
C GLU A 68 12.37 -19.58 22.52
N VAL A 69 12.72 -18.66 21.63
CA VAL A 69 12.96 -17.26 22.00
C VAL A 69 11.70 -16.61 22.54
N CYS A 70 10.52 -16.87 21.94
CA CYS A 70 9.28 -16.28 22.42
C CYS A 70 8.86 -16.86 23.79
N ALA A 71 9.10 -18.15 24.04
CA ALA A 71 8.84 -18.78 25.33
C ALA A 71 9.74 -18.21 26.42
N GLU A 72 11.04 -18.02 26.15
CA GLU A 72 11.99 -17.41 27.09
C GLU A 72 11.62 -15.98 27.47
N GLN A 73 11.05 -15.22 26.53
CA GLN A 73 10.61 -13.85 26.77
C GLN A 73 9.16 -13.74 27.29
N ASN A 74 8.46 -14.87 27.46
CA ASN A 74 7.04 -14.90 27.83
C ASN A 74 6.17 -14.04 26.89
N VAL A 75 6.38 -14.19 25.58
CA VAL A 75 5.68 -13.47 24.51
C VAL A 75 4.75 -14.43 23.79
N ARG A 76 3.50 -14.02 23.57
CA ARG A 76 2.55 -14.82 22.77
C ARG A 76 2.85 -14.63 21.30
N VAL A 77 3.05 -15.74 20.58
CA VAL A 77 3.50 -15.70 19.18
C VAL A 77 2.52 -16.40 18.24
N GLN A 78 2.19 -15.73 17.15
CA GLN A 78 1.54 -16.33 15.99
C GLN A 78 2.56 -16.43 14.85
N ILE A 79 2.93 -17.65 14.45
CA ILE A 79 3.80 -17.87 13.28
C ILE A 79 2.92 -18.05 12.05
N VAL A 80 3.11 -17.23 11.02
CA VAL A 80 2.35 -17.26 9.77
C VAL A 80 3.30 -17.57 8.62
N PHE A 81 3.28 -18.83 8.18
CA PHE A 81 4.00 -19.25 6.98
C PHE A 81 3.18 -18.94 5.73
N VAL A 82 3.83 -18.42 4.69
CA VAL A 82 3.18 -18.16 3.39
C VAL A 82 3.97 -18.81 2.27
N ASP A 83 3.41 -19.86 1.68
CA ASP A 83 3.95 -20.55 0.51
C ASP A 83 3.68 -19.75 -0.78
N ASP A 84 4.74 -19.23 -1.40
CA ASP A 84 4.69 -18.49 -2.67
C ASP A 84 4.74 -19.44 -3.89
N GLY A 85 3.91 -20.49 -3.85
CA GLY A 85 3.79 -21.48 -4.91
C GLY A 85 5.00 -22.40 -5.04
N SER A 86 5.43 -23.05 -3.96
CA SER A 86 6.55 -24.00 -4.00
C SER A 86 6.23 -25.25 -4.82
N THR A 87 7.30 -25.83 -5.36
CA THR A 87 7.29 -27.06 -6.17
C THR A 87 7.85 -28.28 -5.42
N ASP A 88 8.53 -28.06 -4.29
CA ASP A 88 9.03 -29.12 -3.41
C ASP A 88 8.02 -29.45 -2.28
N LYS A 89 8.47 -30.04 -1.15
CA LYS A 89 7.58 -30.40 -0.03
C LYS A 89 7.41 -29.27 0.99
N THR A 90 7.76 -28.03 0.65
CA THR A 90 7.63 -26.85 1.54
C THR A 90 6.21 -26.73 2.10
N TRP A 91 5.19 -26.84 1.25
CA TRP A 91 3.79 -26.75 1.68
C TRP A 91 3.40 -27.84 2.69
N GLN A 92 3.74 -29.10 2.39
CA GLN A 92 3.47 -30.23 3.29
C GLN A 92 4.17 -30.04 4.63
N LYS A 93 5.37 -29.46 4.61
CA LYS A 93 6.12 -29.15 5.83
C LYS A 93 5.43 -28.06 6.65
N MET A 94 4.98 -26.97 6.03
CA MET A 94 4.20 -25.93 6.71
C MET A 94 2.92 -26.47 7.35
N VAL A 95 2.17 -27.31 6.63
CA VAL A 95 0.95 -27.94 7.16
C VAL A 95 1.25 -28.85 8.34
N SER A 96 2.34 -29.64 8.29
CA SER A 96 2.72 -30.49 9.42
C SER A 96 3.13 -29.68 10.65
N LEU A 97 3.78 -28.52 10.48
CA LEU A 97 4.09 -27.59 11.57
C LEU A 97 2.81 -26.96 12.17
N CYS A 98 1.80 -26.63 11.37
CA CYS A 98 0.49 -26.19 11.88
C CYS A 98 -0.22 -27.27 12.71
N GLY A 99 0.03 -28.56 12.41
CA GLY A 99 -0.51 -29.68 13.17
C GLY A 99 0.17 -29.93 14.52
N THR A 100 1.26 -29.23 14.84
CA THR A 100 1.86 -29.27 16.18
C THR A 100 0.93 -28.59 17.19
N ALA A 101 0.87 -29.11 18.42
CA ALA A 101 -0.09 -28.65 19.42
C ALA A 101 0.05 -27.13 19.65
N SER A 102 -0.98 -26.37 19.27
CA SER A 102 -1.10 -24.96 19.64
C SER A 102 -1.66 -24.89 21.06
N ASP A 103 -1.07 -24.05 21.89
CA ASP A 103 -1.57 -23.77 23.23
C ASP A 103 -1.96 -22.29 23.36
N GLN A 104 -2.17 -21.80 24.58
CA GLN A 104 -2.50 -20.39 24.80
C GLN A 104 -1.32 -19.44 24.51
N SER A 105 -0.09 -19.97 24.44
CA SER A 105 1.14 -19.20 24.27
C SER A 105 1.56 -19.06 22.80
N HIS A 106 1.23 -20.03 21.94
CA HIS A 106 1.58 -19.95 20.53
C HIS A 106 0.54 -20.54 19.57
N SER A 107 0.52 -20.01 18.35
CA SER A 107 -0.26 -20.56 17.23
C SER A 107 0.56 -20.54 15.95
N THR A 108 0.36 -21.54 15.08
CA THR A 108 1.00 -21.59 13.76
C THR A 108 -0.05 -21.68 12.68
N SER A 109 0.10 -20.91 11.61
CA SER A 109 -0.80 -20.87 10.46
C SER A 109 -0.01 -20.93 9.18
N ALA A 110 -0.59 -21.52 8.14
CA ALA A 110 0.00 -21.62 6.82
C ALA A 110 -0.99 -21.12 5.76
N LEU A 111 -0.50 -20.29 4.85
CA LEU A 111 -1.22 -19.81 3.68
C LEU A 111 -0.50 -20.29 2.42
N ARG A 112 -1.27 -20.64 1.38
CA ARG A 112 -0.71 -21.00 0.07
C ARG A 112 -1.22 -20.09 -1.01
N LEU A 113 -0.30 -19.47 -1.74
CA LEU A 113 -0.64 -18.75 -2.96
C LEU A 113 -0.82 -19.74 -4.12
N ARG A 114 -1.72 -19.42 -5.05
CA ARG A 114 -2.07 -20.31 -6.18
C ARG A 114 -0.88 -20.60 -7.12
N ARG A 115 0.08 -19.69 -7.17
CA ARG A 115 1.34 -19.77 -7.92
C ARG A 115 2.34 -18.79 -7.29
N ASN A 116 3.55 -18.74 -7.83
CA ASN A 116 4.49 -17.70 -7.47
C ASN A 116 3.98 -16.31 -7.94
N PHE A 117 3.80 -15.41 -6.97
CA PHE A 117 3.50 -13.99 -7.17
C PHE A 117 4.60 -13.07 -6.61
N GLY A 118 5.58 -13.63 -5.89
CA GLY A 118 6.72 -12.92 -5.34
C GLY A 118 6.54 -12.54 -3.86
N LYS A 119 7.67 -12.19 -3.23
CA LYS A 119 7.77 -11.94 -1.79
C LYS A 119 6.78 -10.89 -1.25
N ALA A 120 6.51 -9.80 -1.97
CA ALA A 120 5.56 -8.80 -1.47
C ALA A 120 4.11 -9.30 -1.43
N ALA A 121 3.69 -10.09 -2.42
CA ALA A 121 2.36 -10.69 -2.44
C ALA A 121 2.21 -11.70 -1.28
N ALA A 122 3.25 -12.50 -1.04
CA ALA A 122 3.29 -13.42 0.09
C ALA A 122 3.25 -12.68 1.44
N LEU A 123 4.03 -11.62 1.60
CA LEU A 123 3.99 -10.77 2.81
C LEU A 123 2.63 -10.12 3.01
N SER A 124 2.03 -9.56 1.94
CA SER A 124 0.69 -8.96 2.01
C SER A 124 -0.38 -9.95 2.44
N ALA A 125 -0.34 -11.19 1.93
CA ALA A 125 -1.24 -12.25 2.34
C ALA A 125 -0.99 -12.67 3.81
N GLY A 126 0.25 -12.69 4.26
CA GLY A 126 0.59 -12.96 5.66
C GLY A 126 0.13 -11.85 6.61
N PHE A 127 0.25 -10.59 6.20
CA PHE A 127 -0.19 -9.45 6.99
C PHE A 127 -1.71 -9.39 7.18
N SER A 128 -2.50 -9.84 6.19
CA SER A 128 -3.96 -9.83 6.31
C SER A 128 -4.51 -10.82 7.36
N VAL A 129 -3.71 -11.82 7.76
CA VAL A 129 -4.08 -12.81 8.79
C VAL A 129 -3.31 -12.65 10.10
N ALA A 130 -2.37 -11.70 10.15
CA ALA A 130 -1.56 -11.41 11.33
C ALA A 130 -2.42 -10.72 12.41
N ARG A 131 -2.41 -11.26 13.64
CA ARG A 131 -3.24 -10.79 14.77
C ARG A 131 -2.44 -10.02 15.83
N GLY A 132 -1.13 -10.27 15.88
CA GLY A 132 -0.20 -9.64 16.82
C GLY A 132 -0.20 -8.12 16.73
N SER A 133 -0.03 -7.47 17.88
CA SER A 133 0.14 -6.01 17.99
C SER A 133 1.40 -5.51 17.29
N ILE A 134 2.41 -6.38 17.25
CA ILE A 134 3.65 -6.19 16.52
C ILE A 134 3.76 -7.32 15.51
N VAL A 135 4.09 -6.97 14.27
CA VAL A 135 4.26 -7.91 13.18
C VAL A 135 5.71 -7.91 12.75
N PHE A 136 6.34 -9.07 12.79
CA PHE A 136 7.67 -9.32 12.29
C PHE A 136 7.62 -9.90 10.89
N THR A 137 8.59 -9.56 10.06
CA THR A 137 8.91 -10.29 8.83
C THR A 137 10.25 -10.95 8.99
N MET A 138 10.38 -12.21 8.56
CA MET A 138 11.64 -12.96 8.56
C MET A 138 11.75 -13.79 7.28
N ASP A 139 12.97 -13.99 6.78
CA ASP A 139 13.21 -14.89 5.67
C ASP A 139 13.26 -16.37 6.12
N ALA A 140 12.79 -17.27 5.25
CA ALA A 140 12.69 -18.70 5.55
C ALA A 140 14.04 -19.45 5.50
N ASP A 141 15.15 -18.81 5.15
CA ASP A 141 16.43 -19.46 4.83
C ASP A 141 17.42 -19.53 6.01
N LEU A 142 16.93 -19.33 7.25
CA LEU A 142 17.70 -19.32 8.51
C LEU A 142 18.80 -18.26 8.61
N GLN A 143 18.82 -17.28 7.70
CA GLN A 143 19.81 -16.21 7.75
C GLN A 143 19.51 -15.16 8.82
N ASP A 144 18.22 -14.95 9.12
CA ASP A 144 17.75 -14.05 10.16
C ASP A 144 17.71 -14.82 11.49
N ASP A 145 18.39 -14.33 12.52
CA ASP A 145 18.46 -14.98 13.83
C ASP A 145 17.26 -14.59 14.72
N PRO A 146 16.35 -15.50 15.09
CA PRO A 146 15.23 -15.20 15.97
C PRO A 146 15.64 -14.66 17.35
N THR A 147 16.88 -14.90 17.81
CA THR A 147 17.37 -14.39 19.10
C THR A 147 17.39 -12.86 19.19
N GLU A 148 17.30 -12.17 18.05
CA GLU A 148 17.25 -10.70 17.99
C GLU A 148 15.85 -10.14 18.26
N ILE A 149 14.77 -10.95 18.21
CA ILE A 149 13.38 -10.52 18.46
C ILE A 149 13.23 -9.64 19.72
N PRO A 150 13.82 -9.97 20.89
CA PRO A 150 13.69 -9.15 22.10
C PRO A 150 14.23 -7.73 21.90
N ARG A 151 15.35 -7.57 21.18
CA ARG A 151 15.95 -6.26 20.89
C ARG A 151 15.07 -5.41 19.97
N PHE A 152 14.34 -6.03 19.03
CA PHE A 152 13.34 -5.32 18.23
C PHE A 152 12.17 -4.85 19.09
N LEU A 153 11.68 -5.70 20.00
CA LEU A 153 10.58 -5.36 20.91
C LEU A 153 10.95 -4.16 21.80
N GLU A 154 12.15 -4.18 22.41
CA GLU A 154 12.66 -3.05 23.22
C GLU A 154 12.64 -1.73 22.44
N LYS A 155 13.03 -1.74 21.16
CA LYS A 155 13.03 -0.56 20.31
C LYS A 155 11.63 -0.07 19.98
N ILE A 156 10.70 -0.98 19.70
CA ILE A 156 9.30 -0.62 19.45
C ILE A 156 8.66 -0.05 20.73
N GLN A 157 8.90 -0.68 21.88
CA GLN A 157 8.46 -0.18 23.19
C GLN A 157 9.06 1.20 23.52
N GLY A 158 10.33 1.42 23.15
CA GLY A 158 11.01 2.72 23.23
C GLY A 158 10.40 3.82 22.35
N GLY A 159 9.36 3.50 21.57
CA GLY A 159 8.59 4.45 20.79
C GLY A 159 8.95 4.46 19.32
N LEU A 160 9.59 3.43 18.77
CA LEU A 160 9.60 3.25 17.33
C LEU A 160 8.34 2.53 16.86
N ASP A 161 7.88 2.86 15.66
CA ASP A 161 6.72 2.26 15.03
C ASP A 161 7.15 1.23 13.96
N VAL A 162 8.35 1.43 13.39
CA VAL A 162 9.03 0.50 12.49
C VAL A 162 10.50 0.36 12.90
N VAL A 163 10.99 -0.88 12.97
CA VAL A 163 12.39 -1.18 13.24
C VAL A 163 12.91 -2.12 12.15
N SER A 164 13.99 -1.72 11.47
CA SER A 164 14.65 -2.53 10.45
C SER A 164 15.95 -3.13 10.96
N GLY A 165 16.20 -4.41 10.67
CA GLY A 165 17.51 -5.00 10.89
C GLY A 165 18.55 -4.41 9.92
N TRP A 166 19.77 -4.23 10.40
CA TRP A 166 20.94 -3.86 9.59
C TRP A 166 22.03 -4.92 9.73
N LYS A 167 22.38 -5.52 8.60
CA LYS A 167 23.49 -6.47 8.45
C LYS A 167 24.81 -5.70 8.35
N GLN A 168 25.47 -5.47 9.49
CA GLN A 168 26.71 -4.67 9.53
C GLN A 168 27.88 -5.37 8.84
N THR A 169 28.03 -6.69 9.05
CA THR A 169 29.10 -7.49 8.43
C THR A 169 28.55 -8.24 7.23
N ARG A 170 28.91 -7.79 6.02
CA ARG A 170 28.62 -8.53 4.78
C ARG A 170 29.86 -9.29 4.35
N HIS A 171 29.80 -10.62 4.35
CA HIS A 171 30.79 -11.48 3.70
C HIS A 171 30.61 -11.54 2.17
N ASP A 172 30.07 -10.47 1.58
CA ASP A 172 29.80 -10.39 0.14
C ASP A 172 30.99 -9.79 -0.61
N PRO A 173 31.23 -10.21 -1.87
CA PRO A 173 32.26 -9.61 -2.72
C PRO A 173 32.10 -8.10 -2.88
N TRP A 174 33.22 -7.38 -2.96
CA TRP A 174 33.28 -5.91 -3.10
C TRP A 174 32.41 -5.33 -4.24
N HIS A 175 32.27 -6.07 -5.35
CA HIS A 175 31.44 -5.68 -6.51
C HIS A 175 29.92 -5.74 -6.24
N LYS A 176 29.46 -6.41 -5.18
CA LYS A 176 28.06 -6.37 -4.71
C LYS A 176 27.82 -5.32 -3.63
N VAL A 177 28.85 -5.02 -2.84
CA VAL A 177 28.77 -4.06 -1.73
C VAL A 177 28.67 -2.61 -2.23
N LEU A 178 29.47 -2.23 -3.22
CA LEU A 178 29.51 -0.86 -3.74
C LEU A 178 28.16 -0.39 -4.34
N PRO A 179 27.52 -1.12 -5.27
CA PRO A 179 26.21 -0.71 -5.78
C PRO A 179 25.13 -0.64 -4.71
N SER A 180 25.16 -1.55 -3.73
CA SER A 180 24.21 -1.53 -2.61
C SER A 180 24.39 -0.29 -1.73
N ARG A 181 25.63 0.16 -1.48
CA ARG A 181 25.89 1.38 -0.70
C ARG A 181 25.41 2.63 -1.42
N VAL A 182 25.65 2.72 -2.73
CA VAL A 182 25.15 3.83 -3.57
C VAL A 182 23.62 3.83 -3.59
N PHE A 183 23.00 2.67 -3.76
CA PHE A 183 21.54 2.54 -3.72
C PHE A 183 20.96 2.98 -2.37
N ASN A 184 21.48 2.47 -1.25
CA ASN A 184 21.00 2.85 0.08
C ASN A 184 21.23 4.34 0.36
N ALA A 185 22.35 4.91 -0.08
CA ALA A 185 22.62 6.35 0.04
C ALA A 185 21.65 7.20 -0.79
N LEU A 186 21.34 6.77 -2.02
CA LEU A 186 20.33 7.42 -2.87
C LEU A 186 18.94 7.36 -2.24
N VAL A 187 18.53 6.19 -1.72
CA VAL A 187 17.25 6.03 -1.02
C VAL A 187 17.20 6.95 0.19
N SER A 188 18.21 6.93 1.05
CA SER A 188 18.28 7.77 2.25
C SER A 188 18.24 9.26 1.91
N SER A 189 18.92 9.69 0.84
CA SER A 189 18.93 11.09 0.38
C SER A 189 17.58 11.52 -0.18
N LEU A 190 16.96 10.70 -1.02
CA LEU A 190 15.69 11.01 -1.69
C LEU A 190 14.47 10.93 -0.78
N THR A 191 14.54 10.11 0.28
CA THR A 191 13.40 9.83 1.16
C THR A 191 13.54 10.47 2.54
N GLY A 192 14.73 10.93 2.91
CA GLY A 192 15.04 11.45 4.25
C GLY A 192 15.17 10.36 5.33
N VAL A 193 14.84 9.10 5.01
CA VAL A 193 14.89 7.97 5.94
C VAL A 193 16.29 7.38 5.93
N ARG A 194 17.10 7.70 6.94
CA ARG A 194 18.47 7.18 7.07
C ARG A 194 18.44 5.76 7.63
N LEU A 195 18.49 4.77 6.74
CA LEU A 195 18.70 3.36 7.08
C LEU A 195 19.92 2.84 6.34
N HIS A 196 20.76 2.07 7.03
CA HIS A 196 21.94 1.47 6.43
C HIS A 196 21.59 0.30 5.50
N ASP A 197 20.49 -0.41 5.76
CA ASP A 197 20.02 -1.52 4.92
C ASP A 197 18.49 -1.57 4.77
N HIS A 198 17.99 -0.94 3.70
CA HIS A 198 16.57 -1.01 3.36
C HIS A 198 16.11 -2.40 2.90
N ASN A 199 17.04 -3.26 2.47
CA ASN A 199 16.73 -4.56 1.85
C ASN A 199 16.68 -5.71 2.86
N CYS A 200 16.96 -5.47 4.14
CA CYS A 200 16.90 -6.51 5.15
C CYS A 200 15.48 -7.12 5.24
N GLY A 201 15.38 -8.45 5.28
CA GLY A 201 14.12 -9.17 5.44
C GLY A 201 13.58 -9.08 6.86
N PHE A 202 14.48 -9.00 7.84
CA PHE A 202 14.14 -8.93 9.25
C PHE A 202 13.71 -7.54 9.68
N LYS A 203 12.41 -7.35 9.89
CA LYS A 203 11.82 -6.07 10.27
C LYS A 203 10.67 -6.31 11.24
N ALA A 204 10.42 -5.33 12.09
CA ALA A 204 9.29 -5.30 13.01
C ALA A 204 8.45 -4.04 12.78
N TYR A 205 7.13 -4.20 12.80
CA TYR A 205 6.16 -3.15 12.55
C TYR A 205 5.09 -3.16 13.62
N ARG A 206 4.63 -2.00 14.06
CA ARG A 206 3.31 -1.90 14.69
C ARG A 206 2.25 -2.25 13.66
N ARG A 207 1.22 -3.00 14.07
CA ARG A 207 0.16 -3.45 13.15
C ARG A 207 -0.51 -2.29 12.39
N GLU A 208 -0.68 -1.15 13.04
CA GLU A 208 -1.25 0.08 12.45
C GLU A 208 -0.48 0.57 11.22
N VAL A 209 0.85 0.40 11.20
CA VAL A 209 1.67 0.76 10.03
C VAL A 209 1.27 -0.06 8.81
N LEU A 210 1.02 -1.35 9.01
CA LEU A 210 0.65 -2.27 7.92
C LEU A 210 -0.77 -2.04 7.40
N ALA A 211 -1.65 -1.46 8.21
CA ALA A 211 -3.00 -1.07 7.77
C ALA A 211 -2.98 0.13 6.80
N GLU A 212 -1.97 0.99 6.91
CA GLU A 212 -1.84 2.17 6.06
C GLU A 212 -0.93 1.96 4.85
N VAL A 213 -0.04 0.95 4.88
CA VAL A 213 0.94 0.72 3.81
C VAL A 213 0.49 -0.41 2.89
N ASP A 214 0.09 -0.05 1.66
CA ASP A 214 -0.24 -1.01 0.61
C ASP A 214 1.03 -1.61 -0.05
N LEU A 215 1.04 -2.93 -0.20
CA LEU A 215 2.20 -3.72 -0.64
C LEU A 215 1.96 -4.28 -2.03
N TYR A 216 2.59 -3.65 -3.01
CA TYR A 216 2.53 -4.11 -4.40
C TYR A 216 3.93 -4.28 -5.00
N GLY A 217 4.13 -5.34 -5.79
CA GLY A 217 5.37 -5.58 -6.55
C GLY A 217 6.62 -5.76 -5.66
N GLU A 218 7.63 -4.92 -5.80
CA GLU A 218 8.87 -4.96 -5.00
C GLU A 218 8.85 -4.00 -3.79
N ARG A 219 7.68 -3.39 -3.50
CA ARG A 219 7.54 -2.35 -2.45
C ARG A 219 7.77 -2.83 -1.02
N HIS A 220 7.84 -4.14 -0.78
CA HIS A 220 8.12 -4.73 0.54
C HIS A 220 9.44 -4.20 1.16
N ARG A 221 10.42 -3.77 0.35
CA ARG A 221 11.67 -3.19 0.85
C ARG A 221 11.51 -1.77 1.38
N PHE A 222 10.50 -1.08 0.86
CA PHE A 222 10.27 0.34 1.09
C PHE A 222 9.15 0.62 2.10
N ILE A 223 8.66 -0.40 2.80
CA ILE A 223 7.72 -0.23 3.92
C ILE A 223 8.23 0.82 4.92
N PRO A 224 9.51 0.83 5.35
CA PRO A 224 10.00 1.87 6.25
C PRO A 224 9.91 3.28 5.65
N VAL A 225 10.17 3.42 4.35
CA VAL A 225 10.06 4.72 3.65
C VAL A 225 8.59 5.18 3.59
N LEU A 226 7.68 4.30 3.21
CA LEU A 226 6.26 4.58 3.12
C LEU A 226 5.66 4.89 4.50
N ALA A 227 6.12 4.20 5.54
CA ALA A 227 5.74 4.47 6.93
C ALA A 227 6.22 5.85 7.38
N SER A 228 7.50 6.19 7.15
CA SER A 228 8.03 7.51 7.49
C SER A 228 7.30 8.64 6.76
N ALA A 229 6.92 8.43 5.48
CA ALA A 229 6.16 9.41 4.71
C ALA A 229 4.75 9.66 5.29
N ARG A 230 4.21 8.71 6.06
CA ARG A 230 2.95 8.86 6.81
C ARG A 230 3.15 9.37 8.24
N GLY A 231 4.39 9.67 8.64
CA GLY A 231 4.71 10.24 9.95
C GLY A 231 5.08 9.22 11.03
N PHE A 232 5.16 7.94 10.70
CA PHE A 232 5.62 6.91 11.65
C PHE A 232 7.11 7.04 11.96
N ARG A 233 7.50 6.71 13.20
CA ARG A 233 8.89 6.75 13.64
C ARG A 233 9.60 5.47 13.24
N VAL A 234 10.63 5.62 12.40
CA VAL A 234 11.40 4.52 11.83
C VAL A 234 12.80 4.53 12.44
N GLY A 235 13.30 3.36 12.82
CA GLY A 235 14.69 3.18 13.22
C GLY A 235 15.25 1.83 12.78
N GLU A 236 16.47 1.55 13.22
CA GLU A 236 17.21 0.34 12.88
C GLU A 236 17.97 -0.22 14.08
N ILE A 237 18.28 -1.52 13.99
CA ILE A 237 19.21 -2.19 14.90
C ILE A 237 20.22 -3.01 14.12
N VAL A 238 21.44 -3.10 14.63
CA VAL A 238 22.44 -4.04 14.11
C VAL A 238 22.02 -5.46 14.51
N VAL A 239 21.85 -6.32 13.51
CA VAL A 239 21.49 -7.73 13.69
C VAL A 239 22.62 -8.63 13.24
N GLN A 240 22.77 -9.77 13.91
CA GLN A 240 23.63 -10.84 13.42
C GLN A 240 23.01 -11.47 12.15
N HIS A 241 23.86 -11.79 11.19
CA HIS A 241 23.43 -12.39 9.92
C HIS A 241 24.26 -13.63 9.65
N HIS A 242 23.58 -14.78 9.54
CA HIS A 242 24.25 -16.03 9.22
C HIS A 242 24.38 -16.21 7.72
N ALA A 243 25.44 -16.92 7.30
CA ALA A 243 25.56 -17.33 5.91
C ALA A 243 24.41 -18.29 5.55
N ARG A 244 23.93 -18.22 4.31
CA ARG A 244 22.89 -19.12 3.81
C ARG A 244 23.35 -20.58 3.97
N GLN A 245 22.60 -21.39 4.70
CA GLN A 245 22.92 -22.81 4.87
C GLN A 245 22.49 -23.64 3.64
N HIS A 246 21.42 -23.23 2.94
CA HIS A 246 20.85 -23.97 1.81
C HIS A 246 20.41 -23.03 0.67
N GLY A 247 20.67 -23.41 -0.59
CA GLY A 247 20.16 -22.71 -1.79
C GLY A 247 21.16 -21.76 -2.48
N VAL A 248 20.95 -21.53 -3.79
CA VAL A 248 21.83 -20.71 -4.65
C VAL A 248 21.25 -19.30 -4.81
N SER A 249 22.07 -18.25 -4.66
CA SER A 249 21.62 -16.87 -4.87
C SER A 249 21.33 -16.61 -6.36
N LYS A 250 20.07 -16.36 -6.72
CA LYS A 250 19.64 -16.08 -8.11
C LYS A 250 19.71 -14.59 -8.50
N TYR A 251 20.60 -13.79 -7.89
CA TYR A 251 20.58 -12.33 -8.04
C TYR A 251 21.55 -11.82 -9.13
N GLY A 252 21.03 -11.10 -10.13
CA GLY A 252 21.80 -10.53 -11.25
C GLY A 252 21.53 -9.04 -11.53
N VAL A 253 22.21 -8.49 -12.54
CA VAL A 253 22.22 -7.05 -12.94
C VAL A 253 20.82 -6.48 -13.21
N SER A 254 19.88 -7.31 -13.70
CA SER A 254 18.46 -6.96 -13.88
C SER A 254 17.83 -6.33 -12.62
N ARG A 255 18.26 -6.74 -11.42
CA ARG A 255 17.73 -6.25 -10.15
C ARG A 255 18.16 -4.81 -9.86
N LEU A 256 19.30 -4.36 -10.39
CA LEU A 256 19.81 -3.01 -10.16
C LEU A 256 18.97 -2.00 -10.94
N VAL A 257 18.67 -2.29 -12.22
CA VAL A 257 17.78 -1.46 -13.05
C VAL A 257 16.36 -1.44 -12.47
N LYS A 258 15.81 -2.61 -12.12
CA LYS A 258 14.49 -2.68 -11.47
C LYS A 258 14.45 -1.90 -10.15
N GLY A 259 15.44 -2.08 -9.29
CA GLY A 259 15.53 -1.36 -8.02
C GLY A 259 15.61 0.16 -8.17
N PHE A 260 16.34 0.66 -9.19
CA PHE A 260 16.37 2.08 -9.52
C PHE A 260 14.99 2.59 -9.99
N LEU A 261 14.31 1.85 -10.87
CA LEU A 261 12.96 2.20 -11.32
C LEU A 261 11.93 2.16 -10.18
N ASP A 262 12.06 1.21 -9.26
CA ASP A 262 11.22 1.11 -8.06
C ASP A 262 11.45 2.32 -7.14
N LEU A 263 12.71 2.71 -6.93
CA LEU A 263 13.06 3.90 -6.14
C LEU A 263 12.50 5.18 -6.76
N LEU A 264 12.64 5.34 -8.09
CA LEU A 264 12.05 6.48 -8.79
C LEU A 264 10.53 6.48 -8.61
N SER A 265 9.89 5.33 -8.78
CA SER A 265 8.44 5.19 -8.57
C SER A 265 8.02 5.58 -7.15
N ILE A 266 8.77 5.18 -6.13
CA ILE A 266 8.44 5.50 -4.74
C ILE A 266 8.70 6.96 -4.42
N HIS A 267 9.78 7.55 -4.92
CA HIS A 267 10.03 8.98 -4.77
C HIS A 267 8.90 9.79 -5.43
N LEU A 268 8.44 9.37 -6.61
CA LEU A 268 7.29 9.97 -7.28
C LEU A 268 6.00 9.83 -6.47
N VAL A 269 5.68 8.63 -5.97
CA VAL A 269 4.45 8.37 -5.21
C VAL A 269 4.46 9.10 -3.86
N THR A 270 5.59 9.09 -3.13
CA THR A 270 5.68 9.71 -1.80
C THR A 270 5.78 11.24 -1.87
N GLY A 271 6.54 11.79 -2.83
CA GLY A 271 6.72 13.23 -2.97
C GLY A 271 5.62 13.93 -3.79
N TYR A 272 5.14 13.28 -4.86
CA TYR A 272 4.27 13.89 -5.87
C TYR A 272 2.95 13.14 -6.08
N GLY A 273 2.68 12.06 -5.34
CA GLY A 273 1.45 11.28 -5.50
C GLY A 273 0.16 12.03 -5.19
N ARG A 274 0.23 13.18 -4.51
CA ARG A 274 -0.93 14.07 -4.29
C ARG A 274 -1.08 15.19 -5.32
N ARG A 275 -0.02 15.47 -6.11
CA ARG A 275 0.05 16.59 -7.06
C ARG A 275 1.00 16.27 -8.22
N PRO A 276 0.76 15.21 -9.02
CA PRO A 276 1.66 14.79 -10.10
C PRO A 276 1.91 15.88 -11.14
N LEU A 277 0.94 16.79 -11.36
CA LEU A 277 1.07 17.91 -12.29
C LEU A 277 2.24 18.83 -11.95
N HIS A 278 2.54 19.02 -10.66
CA HIS A 278 3.59 19.95 -10.24
C HIS A 278 5.00 19.51 -10.63
N LEU A 279 5.24 18.22 -10.86
CA LEU A 279 6.55 17.74 -11.30
C LEU A 279 6.62 17.65 -12.83
N ILE A 280 5.75 16.83 -13.41
CA ILE A 280 5.81 16.50 -14.83
C ILE A 280 5.27 17.68 -15.66
N GLY A 281 4.22 18.34 -15.18
CA GLY A 281 3.61 19.48 -15.84
C GLY A 281 4.48 20.72 -15.80
N THR A 282 5.18 21.02 -14.70
CA THR A 282 6.09 22.19 -14.65
C THR A 282 7.31 21.99 -15.54
N ALA A 283 7.94 20.81 -15.51
CA ALA A 283 9.03 20.48 -16.42
C ALA A 283 8.58 20.52 -17.89
N GLY A 284 7.38 19.98 -18.16
CA GLY A 284 6.76 20.05 -19.49
C GLY A 284 6.47 21.49 -19.94
N LEU A 285 5.93 22.33 -19.06
CA LEU A 285 5.61 23.72 -19.34
C LEU A 285 6.87 24.55 -19.62
N LEU A 286 7.95 24.33 -18.87
CA LEU A 286 9.25 24.97 -19.12
C LEU A 286 9.82 24.55 -20.48
N CYS A 287 9.80 23.26 -20.78
CA CYS A 287 10.28 22.72 -22.05
C CYS A 287 9.45 23.28 -23.24
N PHE A 288 8.13 23.32 -23.08
CA PHE A 288 7.21 23.90 -24.04
C PHE A 288 7.51 25.40 -24.25
N ALA A 289 7.65 26.17 -23.18
CA ALA A 289 7.93 27.60 -23.25
C ALA A 289 9.26 27.90 -23.96
N VAL A 290 10.33 27.17 -23.62
CA VAL A 290 11.65 27.31 -24.28
C VAL A 290 11.54 26.96 -25.76
N GLY A 291 10.87 25.85 -26.10
CA GLY A 291 10.62 25.46 -27.48
C GLY A 291 9.82 26.50 -28.27
N SER A 292 8.74 27.02 -27.68
CA SER A 292 7.89 28.04 -28.29
C SER A 292 8.65 29.34 -28.55
N VAL A 293 9.40 29.83 -27.56
CA VAL A 293 10.26 31.02 -27.73
C VAL A 293 11.29 30.80 -28.83
N GLY A 294 11.91 29.62 -28.89
CA GLY A 294 12.85 29.25 -29.93
C GLY A 294 12.23 29.25 -31.33
N ILE A 295 11.06 28.63 -31.50
CA ILE A 295 10.33 28.64 -32.78
C ILE A 295 9.94 30.08 -33.16
N THR A 296 9.35 30.85 -32.24
CA THR A 296 8.96 32.24 -32.50
C THR A 296 10.15 33.08 -32.92
N TYR A 297 11.30 32.95 -32.25
CA TYR A 297 12.53 33.65 -32.62
C TYR A 297 13.01 33.26 -34.03
N LEU A 298 13.03 31.96 -34.36
CA LEU A 298 13.42 31.49 -35.69
C LEU A 298 12.45 31.95 -36.78
N SER A 299 11.14 31.98 -36.48
CA SER A 299 10.12 32.50 -37.38
C SER A 299 10.31 33.98 -37.66
N ILE A 300 10.61 34.79 -36.64
CA ILE A 300 10.92 36.22 -36.82
C ILE A 300 12.17 36.39 -37.69
N LYS A 301 13.25 35.66 -37.40
CA LYS A 301 14.47 35.67 -38.21
C LYS A 301 14.22 35.27 -39.66
N TRP A 302 13.37 34.27 -39.88
CA TRP A 302 13.00 33.82 -41.22
C TRP A 302 12.26 34.91 -42.00
N VAL A 303 11.27 35.57 -41.37
CA VAL A 303 10.56 36.69 -42.01
C VAL A 303 11.52 37.83 -42.34
N TRP A 304 12.41 38.19 -41.41
CA TRP A 304 13.35 39.29 -41.63
C TRP A 304 14.34 38.99 -42.77
N SER A 305 14.82 37.74 -42.84
CA SER A 305 15.66 37.25 -43.93
C SER A 305 14.96 37.27 -45.30
N ARG A 306 13.62 37.28 -45.35
CA ARG A 306 12.84 37.46 -46.60
C ARG A 306 12.60 38.91 -46.99
N MET A 307 12.68 39.83 -46.03
CA MET A 307 12.44 41.26 -46.25
C MET A 307 13.72 42.04 -46.56
N GLY A 308 14.90 41.50 -46.24
CA GLY A 308 16.20 42.13 -46.54
C GLY A 308 16.96 41.43 -47.66
N ASP A 309 17.99 42.09 -48.19
CA ASP A 309 18.87 41.58 -49.25
C ASP A 309 19.94 40.57 -48.75
N GLY A 310 19.78 40.05 -47.54
CA GLY A 310 20.74 39.14 -46.90
C GLY A 310 20.57 37.67 -47.33
N GLU A 311 21.45 36.79 -46.83
CA GLU A 311 21.32 35.35 -47.06
C GLU A 311 19.99 34.81 -46.52
N VAL A 312 19.34 33.96 -47.33
CA VAL A 312 18.06 33.35 -46.99
C VAL A 312 18.28 32.28 -45.92
N LEU A 313 17.68 32.46 -44.75
CA LEU A 313 17.70 31.45 -43.70
C LEU A 313 16.76 30.29 -44.07
N HIS A 314 17.32 29.11 -44.27
CA HIS A 314 16.57 27.88 -44.48
C HIS A 314 16.33 27.19 -43.13
N LEU A 315 15.10 27.26 -42.60
CA LEU A 315 14.76 26.66 -41.30
C LEU A 315 15.05 25.16 -41.22
N HIS A 316 14.80 24.44 -42.31
CA HIS A 316 15.01 22.99 -42.39
C HIS A 316 16.49 22.57 -42.33
N SER A 317 17.44 23.47 -42.64
CA SER A 317 18.86 23.14 -42.54
C SER A 317 19.45 23.45 -41.15
N THR A 318 18.65 24.01 -40.24
CA THR A 318 19.12 24.44 -38.93
C THR A 318 18.75 23.42 -37.85
N ALA A 319 19.73 22.78 -37.20
CA ALA A 319 19.50 21.80 -36.14
C ALA A 319 18.63 22.34 -34.98
N ILE A 320 18.78 23.63 -34.64
CA ILE A 320 18.03 24.26 -33.56
C ILE A 320 16.52 24.30 -33.82
N PHE A 321 16.09 24.32 -35.08
CA PHE A 321 14.67 24.26 -35.45
C PHE A 321 14.04 22.94 -35.00
N TYR A 322 14.73 21.82 -35.26
CA TYR A 322 14.27 20.49 -34.85
C TYR A 322 14.28 20.32 -33.33
N TYR A 323 15.28 20.86 -32.62
CA TYR A 323 15.29 20.84 -31.15
C TYR A 323 14.13 21.65 -30.55
N CYS A 324 13.78 22.80 -31.15
CA CYS A 324 12.65 23.60 -30.68
C CYS A 324 11.31 22.89 -30.93
N ILE A 325 11.13 22.27 -32.10
CA ILE A 325 9.94 21.43 -32.38
C ILE A 325 9.84 20.29 -31.38
N LEU A 326 10.93 19.55 -31.15
CA LEU A 326 10.97 18.45 -30.20
C LEU A 326 10.63 18.92 -28.78
N ALA A 327 11.17 20.07 -28.35
CA ALA A 327 10.89 20.66 -27.05
C ALA A 327 9.41 21.06 -26.89
N VAL A 328 8.79 21.63 -27.93
CA VAL A 328 7.35 21.93 -27.93
C VAL A 328 6.51 20.66 -27.83
N LEU A 329 6.80 19.66 -28.68
CA LEU A 329 6.04 18.42 -28.70
C LEU A 329 6.17 17.64 -27.38
N LEU A 330 7.39 17.46 -26.89
CA LEU A 330 7.66 16.76 -25.64
C LEU A 330 7.10 17.54 -24.44
N GLY A 331 7.25 18.87 -24.42
CA GLY A 331 6.69 19.73 -23.39
C GLY A 331 5.16 19.62 -23.31
N ALA A 332 4.48 19.70 -24.45
CA ALA A 332 3.03 19.52 -24.53
C ALA A 332 2.59 18.12 -24.06
N GLN A 333 3.30 17.06 -24.45
CA GLN A 333 3.04 15.69 -24.01
C GLN A 333 3.20 15.53 -22.50
N CYS A 334 4.25 16.12 -21.90
CA CYS A 334 4.47 16.09 -20.46
C CYS A 334 3.37 16.84 -19.70
N VAL A 335 2.93 18.01 -20.18
CA VAL A 335 1.79 18.74 -19.58
C VAL A 335 0.52 17.90 -19.64
N LEU A 336 0.21 17.31 -20.81
CA LEU A 336 -0.94 16.42 -20.97
C LEU A 336 -0.86 15.21 -20.03
N ALA A 337 0.29 14.55 -19.95
CA ALA A 337 0.51 13.42 -19.06
C ALA A 337 0.33 13.81 -17.58
N GLY A 338 0.80 14.99 -17.18
CA GLY A 338 0.58 15.54 -15.84
C GLY A 338 -0.91 15.76 -15.54
N LEU A 339 -1.65 16.35 -16.47
CA LEU A 339 -3.11 16.56 -16.33
C LEU A 339 -3.88 15.24 -16.27
N LEU A 340 -3.52 14.26 -17.10
CA LEU A 340 -4.11 12.92 -17.08
C LEU A 340 -3.83 12.21 -15.75
N ALA A 341 -2.61 12.32 -15.22
CA ALA A 341 -2.27 11.75 -13.93
C ALA A 341 -3.10 12.40 -12.79
N GLU A 342 -3.24 13.73 -12.80
CA GLU A 342 -4.08 14.45 -11.84
C GLU A 342 -5.56 14.00 -11.94
N LEU A 343 -6.07 13.84 -13.16
CA LEU A 343 -7.43 13.35 -13.41
C LEU A 343 -7.63 11.94 -12.85
N VAL A 344 -6.72 11.00 -13.15
CA VAL A 344 -6.81 9.61 -12.67
C VAL A 344 -6.83 9.56 -11.14
N ILE A 345 -5.97 10.34 -10.47
CA ILE A 345 -5.90 10.39 -9.01
C ILE A 345 -7.18 11.02 -8.43
N SER A 346 -7.69 12.07 -9.05
CA SER A 346 -8.93 12.72 -8.61
C SER A 346 -10.14 11.78 -8.70
N VAL A 347 -10.22 10.98 -9.76
CA VAL A 347 -11.28 9.98 -9.98
C VAL A 347 -11.15 8.83 -8.98
N ALA A 348 -9.94 8.30 -8.78
CA ALA A 348 -9.69 7.26 -7.79
C ALA A 348 -10.06 7.72 -6.38
N ALA A 349 -9.61 8.92 -5.97
CA ALA A 349 -9.96 9.49 -4.67
C ALA A 349 -11.47 9.75 -4.51
N ALA A 350 -12.17 10.10 -5.60
CA ALA A 350 -13.63 10.26 -5.57
C ALA A 350 -14.36 8.93 -5.40
N ARG A 351 -13.84 7.84 -6.00
CA ARG A 351 -14.36 6.49 -5.83
C ARG A 351 -14.19 6.01 -4.39
N ASP A 352 -12.99 6.14 -3.83
CA ASP A 352 -12.71 5.72 -2.45
C ASP A 352 -13.62 6.44 -1.45
N ARG A 353 -13.85 7.75 -1.63
CA ARG A 353 -14.80 8.52 -0.81
C ARG A 353 -16.23 7.99 -0.89
N ARG A 354 -16.69 7.58 -2.07
CA ARG A 354 -18.04 6.99 -2.25
C ARG A 354 -18.16 5.64 -1.58
N GLU A 355 -17.13 4.79 -1.70
CA GLU A 355 -17.11 3.48 -1.04
C GLU A 355 -17.15 3.63 0.49
N ILE A 356 -16.38 4.58 1.05
CA ILE A 356 -16.41 4.89 2.49
C ILE A 356 -17.79 5.42 2.94
N MET A 357 -18.39 6.34 2.19
CA MET A 357 -19.74 6.85 2.49
C MET A 357 -20.78 5.72 2.48
N ASN A 358 -20.76 4.86 1.46
CA ASN A 358 -21.69 3.73 1.36
C ASN A 358 -21.53 2.73 2.53
N MET A 359 -20.30 2.50 3.01
CA MET A 359 -20.05 1.63 4.18
C MET A 359 -20.55 2.28 5.48
N SER A 360 -20.37 3.59 5.64
CA SER A 360 -20.87 4.35 6.80
C SER A 360 -22.40 4.38 6.82
N ASP A 361 -23.05 4.58 5.67
CA ASP A 361 -24.51 4.54 5.53
C ASP A 361 -25.08 3.14 5.80
N ALA A 362 -24.40 2.09 5.35
CA ALA A 362 -24.78 0.70 5.65
C ALA A 362 -24.69 0.38 7.14
N GLN A 363 -23.64 0.86 7.83
CA GLN A 363 -23.50 0.72 9.28
C GLN A 363 -24.58 1.53 10.02
N THR A 364 -24.81 2.78 9.63
CA THR A 364 -25.84 3.66 10.23
C THR A 364 -27.24 3.06 10.09
N ASN A 365 -27.59 2.52 8.91
CA ASN A 365 -28.87 1.87 8.68
C ASN A 365 -29.02 0.55 9.45
N SER A 366 -27.92 -0.18 9.71
CA SER A 366 -27.96 -1.39 10.54
C SER A 366 -28.20 -1.09 12.02
N VAL A 367 -27.66 0.05 12.51
CA VAL A 367 -27.85 0.52 13.90
C VAL A 367 -29.24 1.12 14.09
N SER A 368 -29.78 1.84 13.10
CA SER A 368 -31.16 2.35 13.17
C SER A 368 -32.20 1.23 13.11
N ASN A 369 -32.00 0.19 12.28
CA ASN A 369 -32.92 -0.96 12.22
C ASN A 369 -32.89 -1.82 13.49
N THR A 370 -31.78 -1.88 14.22
CA THR A 370 -31.71 -2.55 15.53
C THR A 370 -32.29 -1.71 16.66
N ALA A 371 -32.20 -0.38 16.58
CA ALA A 371 -32.85 0.52 17.54
C ALA A 371 -34.37 0.57 17.36
N ASP A 372 -34.89 0.51 16.13
CA ASP A 372 -36.33 0.63 15.84
C ASP A 372 -37.10 -0.69 16.08
N SER A 373 -36.45 -1.84 15.90
CA SER A 373 -37.01 -3.16 16.25
C SER A 373 -37.17 -3.39 17.76
N SER A 374 -36.60 -2.53 18.61
CA SER A 374 -36.80 -2.56 20.06
C SER A 374 -38.03 -1.76 20.55
N ARG A 375 -38.74 -1.05 19.66
CA ARG A 375 -39.92 -0.23 20.01
C ARG A 375 -41.27 -0.76 19.50
N LEU A 376 -41.28 -1.91 18.84
CA LEU A 376 -42.52 -2.57 18.40
C LEU A 376 -42.59 -4.00 18.93
N LEU A 377 -42.77 -4.14 20.24
CA LEU A 377 -43.35 -5.35 20.83
C LEU A 377 -44.69 -4.96 21.48
N PRO A 378 -45.84 -5.28 20.86
CA PRO A 378 -47.08 -5.42 21.60
C PRO A 378 -47.03 -6.76 22.37
N ASN A 379 -47.43 -6.65 23.63
CA ASN A 379 -47.67 -7.71 24.62
C ASN A 379 -48.06 -9.09 24.05
N ALA A 380 -47.45 -10.13 24.60
CA ALA A 380 -47.81 -11.52 24.41
C ALA A 380 -49.15 -11.86 25.09
N SER A 381 -50.01 -12.60 24.40
CA SER A 381 -50.86 -13.64 25.02
C SER A 381 -51.54 -14.54 23.97
N GLY A 382 -51.24 -15.85 24.05
CA GLY A 382 -52.04 -16.95 23.51
C GLY A 382 -51.77 -17.29 22.04
N TYR A 383 -51.23 -18.48 21.77
CA TYR A 383 -51.96 -19.60 21.16
C TYR A 383 -51.11 -20.88 21.16
N SER A 384 -51.81 -21.97 21.42
CA SER A 384 -51.35 -23.32 21.72
C SER A 384 -50.88 -24.10 20.49
N VAL A 385 -49.91 -24.99 20.69
CA VAL A 385 -49.46 -26.01 19.74
C VAL A 385 -50.48 -27.16 19.73
N SER A 386 -51.46 -27.09 18.83
CA SER A 386 -52.24 -28.22 18.33
C SER A 386 -53.27 -27.69 17.34
N ASP A 387 -53.17 -28.14 16.09
CA ASP A 387 -54.20 -28.17 15.04
C ASP A 387 -53.55 -27.75 13.73
N TRP A 388 -53.42 -28.70 12.80
CA TRP A 388 -53.58 -28.59 11.35
C TRP A 388 -53.12 -29.93 10.75
N ALA A 389 -53.97 -30.93 10.98
CA ALA A 389 -54.06 -32.13 10.15
C ALA A 389 -55.28 -31.96 9.23
N GLY A 390 -55.09 -32.15 7.92
CA GLY A 390 -56.19 -32.37 6.97
C GLY A 390 -56.23 -31.38 5.80
N LEU A 391 -56.48 -31.95 4.61
CA LEU A 391 -56.56 -31.38 3.26
C LEU A 391 -55.19 -31.37 2.55
N GLY A 392 -54.88 -32.20 1.54
CA GLY A 392 -55.64 -33.09 0.66
C GLY A 392 -54.85 -33.15 -0.66
N GLU A 393 -54.47 -34.34 -1.14
CA GLU A 393 -53.79 -34.53 -2.44
C GLU A 393 -54.69 -34.14 -3.63
N PRO A 394 -54.09 -33.93 -4.82
CA PRO A 394 -54.26 -34.99 -5.81
C PRO A 394 -53.00 -35.36 -6.61
N ASN A 395 -52.99 -36.66 -6.89
CA ASN A 395 -52.13 -37.49 -7.74
C ASN A 395 -52.30 -37.17 -9.25
N HIS A 396 -51.24 -37.32 -10.07
CA HIS A 396 -51.25 -38.07 -11.35
C HIS A 396 -49.90 -38.03 -12.13
N GLN A 397 -49.27 -39.21 -12.17
CA GLN A 397 -48.70 -39.93 -13.35
C GLN A 397 -47.52 -39.39 -14.19
N SER A 398 -46.35 -39.99 -13.92
CA SER A 398 -45.49 -40.80 -14.83
C SER A 398 -45.60 -40.69 -16.36
N THR A 399 -44.45 -40.49 -17.04
CA THR A 399 -43.89 -41.31 -18.16
C THR A 399 -42.42 -40.87 -18.38
N SER A 400 -41.43 -41.69 -17.99
CA SER A 400 -40.65 -42.67 -18.79
C SER A 400 -39.71 -42.09 -19.88
N SER A 401 -38.41 -42.18 -19.58
CA SER A 401 -37.31 -42.71 -20.42
C SER A 401 -37.29 -42.44 -21.94
N ARG A 402 -36.15 -41.90 -22.42
CA ARG A 402 -35.46 -42.40 -23.62
C ARG A 402 -33.99 -41.99 -23.60
N ASP A 403 -33.13 -43.00 -23.47
CA ASP A 403 -31.76 -43.03 -23.95
C ASP A 403 -31.74 -42.86 -25.48
N VAL A 404 -30.79 -42.10 -26.01
CA VAL A 404 -30.13 -42.38 -27.30
C VAL A 404 -28.65 -42.00 -27.17
N ASP A 405 -27.85 -43.05 -27.15
CA ASP A 405 -26.41 -43.11 -27.39
C ASP A 405 -26.12 -42.84 -28.88
N SER A 406 -25.04 -42.11 -29.22
CA SER A 406 -24.13 -42.41 -30.36
C SER A 406 -23.18 -41.27 -30.73
N THR A 407 -21.90 -41.47 -30.40
CA THR A 407 -20.71 -41.39 -31.29
C THR A 407 -20.44 -40.17 -32.20
N GLY A 408 -19.23 -39.60 -32.05
CA GLY A 408 -18.31 -39.34 -33.19
C GLY A 408 -17.69 -37.92 -33.30
N PRO A 409 -16.48 -37.77 -33.89
CA PRO A 409 -15.45 -36.86 -33.34
C PRO A 409 -14.83 -35.81 -34.33
N ILE A 410 -13.87 -35.02 -33.81
CA ILE A 410 -12.75 -34.28 -34.49
C ILE A 410 -13.08 -32.99 -35.31
N HIS A 411 -12.57 -31.82 -34.90
CA HIS A 411 -11.43 -31.09 -35.54
C HIS A 411 -11.15 -29.70 -34.94
N ASP A 412 -9.88 -29.31 -35.11
CA ASP A 412 -9.13 -28.15 -34.62
C ASP A 412 -9.67 -26.75 -34.97
N ALA A 413 -9.36 -25.79 -34.09
CA ALA A 413 -8.90 -24.44 -34.43
C ALA A 413 -8.08 -23.86 -33.28
#